data_AF-A0A2E1WF58-F1
#
_entry.id   AF-A0A2E1WF58-F1
#
_cell.length_a   1.000
_cell.length_b   1.000
_cell.length_c   1.000
_cell.angle_alpha   90.00
_cell.angle_beta   90.00
_cell.angle_gamma   90.00
#
_symmetry.space_group_name_H-M   'P 1'
#
loop_
_entity.id
_entity.type
_entity.pdbx_description
1 polymer ?
#
loop_
_entity_poly.entity_id
_entity_poly.type
_entity_poly.pdbx_seq_one_letter_code
_entity_poly.pdbx_strand_id
1 'polypeptide(L)'
;TLVSETGVQVGGPAGAIAYAINSVKFDPGTAGRCDDSGKCDLGRGQGRWSIEALGHNTFDFGDDMNHAHVQPTGEYHYHGMPELLLDLLGQEKNMTLVGWASDGFPVYAKYSYTDANDSSSTIKILKPSWKLKTTGDAGRPDKLTVLLGPPGAGDSYPNTSIPLGAFTQDFEYVEGSGDLDQCNGRFGVTPEFPEGIYYYMVTDEFPYFSRCLKGDF
;
A
#
# COMPACT_ATOMS: atom_id res chain seq x y z
N THR A 1 -1.22 -12.14 18.74
CA THR A 1 -2.40 -13.01 18.52
C THR A 1 -3.25 -12.37 17.45
N LEU A 2 -3.91 -13.14 16.58
CA LEU A 2 -4.90 -12.57 15.67
C LEU A 2 -6.14 -12.18 16.47
N VAL A 3 -6.55 -10.92 16.37
CA VAL A 3 -7.70 -10.36 17.10
C VAL A 3 -8.79 -9.81 16.18
N SER A 4 -8.52 -9.76 14.87
CA SER A 4 -9.51 -9.43 13.84
C SER A 4 -9.31 -10.26 12.59
N GLU A 5 -10.38 -10.88 12.10
CA GLU A 5 -10.38 -11.65 10.84
C GLU A 5 -10.24 -10.76 9.60
N THR A 6 -10.82 -9.55 9.65
CA THR A 6 -10.81 -8.56 8.55
C THR A 6 -9.80 -7.44 8.78
N GLY A 7 -9.12 -7.44 9.93
CA GLY A 7 -8.24 -6.37 10.38
C GLY A 7 -8.95 -5.11 10.87
N VAL A 8 -8.17 -4.18 11.42
CA VAL A 8 -8.55 -2.84 11.85
C VAL A 8 -7.78 -1.85 10.99
N GLN A 9 -8.48 -0.91 10.35
CA GLN A 9 -7.82 0.09 9.50
C GLN A 9 -6.88 0.98 10.30
N VAL A 10 -5.66 1.16 9.78
CA VAL A 10 -4.63 2.03 10.35
C VAL A 10 -3.84 2.70 9.21
N GLY A 11 -2.95 3.63 9.54
CA GLY A 11 -2.16 4.40 8.58
C GLY A 11 -2.45 5.90 8.62
N GLY A 12 -1.54 6.70 8.08
CA GLY A 12 -1.63 8.16 8.15
C GLY A 12 -1.77 8.69 9.59
N PRO A 13 -2.79 9.54 9.90
CA PRO A 13 -2.98 10.10 11.24
C PRO A 13 -3.25 9.08 12.36
N ALA A 14 -3.63 7.85 12.00
CA ALA A 14 -3.93 6.79 12.95
C ALA A 14 -2.69 6.03 13.47
N GLY A 15 -1.49 6.40 13.00
CA GLY A 15 -0.22 5.80 13.40
C GLY A 15 0.48 5.04 12.27
N ALA A 16 1.77 4.76 12.48
CA ALA A 16 2.56 3.95 11.56
C ALA A 16 2.00 2.53 11.48
N ILE A 17 1.84 1.99 10.27
CA ILE A 17 1.37 0.61 10.11
C ILE A 17 2.51 -0.40 10.30
N ALA A 18 3.72 -0.06 9.86
CA ALA A 18 4.91 -0.87 9.98
C ALA A 18 6.17 -0.02 9.85
N TYR A 19 7.28 -0.57 10.32
CA TYR A 19 8.62 -0.04 10.08
C TYR A 19 9.46 -1.09 9.36
N ALA A 20 10.16 -0.66 8.33
CA ALA A 20 11.18 -1.47 7.68
C ALA A 20 12.38 -1.69 8.63
N ILE A 21 13.19 -2.71 8.38
CA ILE A 21 14.37 -3.04 9.18
C ILE A 21 15.45 -1.94 9.15
N ASN A 22 15.39 -1.03 8.18
CA ASN A 22 16.20 0.20 8.13
C ASN A 22 15.54 1.40 8.84
N SER A 23 14.50 1.16 9.64
CA SER A 23 13.73 2.15 10.40
C SER A 23 12.90 3.15 9.58
N VAL A 24 12.79 2.96 8.26
CA VAL A 24 11.90 3.76 7.42
C VAL A 24 10.46 3.26 7.61
N LYS A 25 9.53 4.20 7.81
CA LYS A 25 8.10 3.90 8.02
C LYS A 25 7.45 3.43 6.71
N PHE A 26 6.55 2.46 6.79
CA PHE A 26 5.57 2.21 5.71
C PHE A 26 4.33 3.08 5.93
N ASP A 27 3.93 3.82 4.90
CA ASP A 27 2.71 4.63 4.85
C ASP A 27 2.10 4.56 3.44
N PRO A 28 1.50 3.43 3.05
CA PRO A 28 1.02 3.24 1.69
C PRO A 28 -0.16 4.15 1.34
N GLY A 29 -0.89 4.66 2.34
CA GLY A 29 -1.94 5.65 2.17
C GLY A 29 -1.42 7.05 1.92
N THR A 30 -2.23 7.87 1.25
CA THR A 30 -1.96 9.31 1.11
C THR A 30 -3.03 10.13 1.82
N ALA A 31 -2.70 11.38 2.12
CA ALA A 31 -3.68 12.39 2.52
C ALA A 31 -4.38 13.04 1.31
N GLY A 32 -4.02 12.64 0.09
CA GLY A 32 -4.56 13.19 -1.15
C GLY A 32 -6.03 12.81 -1.33
N ARG A 33 -6.86 13.81 -1.67
CA ARG A 33 -8.29 13.64 -1.88
C ARG A 33 -8.81 14.43 -3.06
N CYS A 34 -9.86 13.90 -3.69
CA CYS A 34 -10.70 14.63 -4.63
C CYS A 34 -12.17 14.65 -4.17
N ASP A 35 -12.87 15.73 -4.51
CA ASP A 35 -14.32 15.76 -4.50
C ASP A 35 -14.93 15.25 -5.82
N ASP A 36 -16.25 15.11 -5.85
CA ASP A 36 -17.00 14.57 -7.00
C ASP A 36 -16.95 15.49 -8.24
N SER A 37 -16.44 16.72 -8.10
CA SER A 37 -16.27 17.68 -9.21
C SER A 37 -14.88 17.63 -9.85
N GLY A 38 -13.99 16.76 -9.34
CA GLY A 38 -12.62 16.65 -9.83
C GLY A 38 -11.69 17.73 -9.27
N LYS A 39 -12.09 18.39 -8.18
CA LYS A 39 -11.21 19.29 -7.42
C LYS A 39 -10.43 18.45 -6.41
N CYS A 40 -9.11 18.46 -6.56
CA CYS A 40 -8.20 17.58 -5.84
C CYS A 40 -7.11 18.35 -5.11
N ASP A 41 -6.53 17.73 -4.09
CA ASP A 41 -5.40 18.23 -3.31
C ASP A 41 -4.61 17.01 -2.81
N LEU A 42 -3.27 17.07 -2.87
CA LEU A 42 -2.41 15.92 -2.58
C LEU A 42 -2.05 15.76 -1.09
N GLY A 43 -2.41 16.69 -0.22
CA GLY A 43 -1.99 16.64 1.20
C GLY A 43 -3.02 17.07 2.23
N ARG A 44 -4.06 17.83 1.86
CA ARG A 44 -5.08 18.38 2.75
C ARG A 44 -6.48 18.40 2.12
N GLY A 45 -6.66 17.59 1.08
CA GLY A 45 -7.90 17.56 0.32
C GLY A 45 -9.11 17.14 1.14
N GLN A 46 -10.27 17.55 0.65
CA GLN A 46 -11.56 17.07 1.11
C GLN A 46 -12.18 16.19 0.03
N GLY A 47 -13.17 15.40 0.42
CA GLY A 47 -13.89 14.53 -0.51
C GLY A 47 -13.62 13.05 -0.26
N ARG A 48 -14.37 12.23 -0.99
CA ARG A 48 -14.49 10.80 -0.72
C ARG A 48 -13.44 9.96 -1.45
N TRP A 49 -12.83 10.51 -2.50
CA TRP A 49 -11.91 9.80 -3.38
C TRP A 49 -10.49 9.97 -2.85
N SER A 50 -9.90 8.88 -2.36
CA SER A 50 -8.56 8.84 -1.78
C SER A 50 -7.55 8.53 -2.87
N ILE A 51 -6.60 9.43 -3.10
CA ILE A 51 -5.63 9.29 -4.18
C ILE A 51 -4.56 8.28 -3.77
N GLU A 52 -4.22 7.32 -4.64
CA GLU A 52 -3.07 6.45 -4.40
C GLU A 52 -1.76 7.17 -4.74
N ALA A 53 -0.66 6.83 -4.07
CA ALA A 53 0.64 7.38 -4.47
C ALA A 53 1.19 6.70 -5.73
N LEU A 54 0.79 5.45 -5.97
CA LEU A 54 1.38 4.55 -6.96
C LEU A 54 0.31 3.99 -7.91
N GLY A 55 0.74 3.48 -9.05
CA GLY A 55 -0.13 2.73 -9.98
C GLY A 55 -0.82 3.57 -11.05
N HIS A 56 -0.54 4.86 -11.13
CA HIS A 56 -1.10 5.77 -12.12
C HIS A 56 -0.16 6.94 -12.44
N ASN A 57 -0.46 7.68 -13.51
CA ASN A 57 0.30 8.88 -13.91
C ASN A 57 -0.50 10.19 -13.79
N THR A 58 -1.62 10.19 -13.07
CA THR A 58 -2.52 11.36 -12.96
C THR A 58 -2.05 12.36 -11.91
N PHE A 59 -1.56 11.86 -10.78
CA PHE A 59 -1.07 12.66 -9.66
C PHE A 59 0.39 12.31 -9.39
N ASP A 60 1.19 13.31 -9.08
CA ASP A 60 2.61 13.19 -8.82
C ASP A 60 2.88 13.51 -7.34
N PHE A 61 3.20 12.47 -6.57
CA PHE A 61 3.60 12.59 -5.16
C PHE A 61 5.12 12.75 -4.99
N GLY A 62 5.88 12.74 -6.10
CA GLY A 62 7.34 12.83 -6.08
C GLY A 62 8.00 11.60 -5.47
N ASP A 63 7.42 10.41 -5.65
CA ASP A 63 8.03 9.16 -5.23
C ASP A 63 9.30 8.84 -6.04
N ASP A 64 10.29 8.26 -5.35
CA ASP A 64 11.54 7.83 -5.95
C ASP A 64 11.52 6.34 -6.31
N MET A 65 12.66 5.81 -6.75
CA MET A 65 12.83 4.41 -7.16
C MET A 65 12.49 3.36 -6.08
N ASN A 66 12.30 3.75 -4.82
CA ASN A 66 11.86 2.90 -3.72
C ASN A 66 10.36 3.05 -3.43
N HIS A 67 9.60 3.69 -4.33
CA HIS A 67 8.19 3.99 -4.13
C HIS A 67 7.97 4.79 -2.84
N ALA A 68 8.81 5.79 -2.62
CA ALA A 68 8.92 6.52 -1.36
C ALA A 68 9.25 7.99 -1.59
N HIS A 69 8.93 8.83 -0.62
CA HIS A 69 9.33 10.23 -0.67
C HIS A 69 9.49 10.82 0.73
N VAL A 70 9.98 12.05 0.79
CA VAL A 70 10.07 12.84 2.03
C VAL A 70 8.76 13.60 2.24
N GLN A 71 8.16 13.51 3.42
CA GLN A 71 7.00 14.32 3.80
C GLN A 71 7.43 15.70 4.35
N PRO A 72 6.52 16.69 4.51
CA PRO A 72 6.89 18.04 4.95
C PRO A 72 7.64 18.15 6.29
N THR A 73 7.57 17.11 7.15
CA THR A 73 8.34 17.05 8.41
C THR A 73 9.80 16.63 8.21
N GLY A 74 10.19 16.23 7.00
CA GLY A 74 11.52 15.70 6.70
C GLY A 74 11.65 14.18 6.84
N GLU A 75 10.60 13.49 7.30
CA GLU A 75 10.60 12.01 7.35
C GLU A 75 10.47 11.42 5.94
N TYR A 76 11.27 10.38 5.68
CA TYR A 76 11.17 9.55 4.49
C TYR A 76 10.29 8.33 4.80
N HIS A 77 9.38 7.96 3.90
CA HIS A 77 8.48 6.81 4.09
C HIS A 77 8.18 6.07 2.79
N TYR A 78 7.98 4.75 2.90
CA TYR A 78 7.62 3.87 1.80
C TYR A 78 6.11 3.86 1.56
N HIS A 79 5.69 4.09 0.32
CA HIS A 79 4.34 3.75 -0.15
C HIS A 79 4.26 2.31 -0.69
N GLY A 80 5.37 1.74 -1.13
CA GLY A 80 5.42 0.42 -1.76
C GLY A 80 6.74 -0.31 -1.52
N MET A 81 7.21 -1.03 -2.55
CA MET A 81 8.38 -1.90 -2.47
C MET A 81 9.66 -1.11 -2.18
N PRO A 82 10.39 -1.41 -1.09
CA PRO A 82 11.65 -0.73 -0.78
C PRO A 82 12.80 -1.33 -1.60
N GLU A 83 12.84 -1.04 -2.91
CA GLU A 83 13.72 -1.72 -3.88
C GLU A 83 15.20 -1.71 -3.48
N LEU A 84 15.78 -0.57 -3.08
CA LEU A 84 17.20 -0.52 -2.68
C LEU A 84 17.49 -1.25 -1.36
N LEU A 85 16.49 -1.39 -0.49
CA LEU A 85 16.63 -2.24 0.70
C LEU A 85 16.70 -3.72 0.30
N LEU A 86 15.89 -4.14 -0.68
CA LEU A 86 15.95 -5.50 -1.21
C LEU A 86 17.28 -5.80 -1.89
N ASP A 87 17.77 -4.87 -2.70
CA ASP A 87 19.09 -4.96 -3.34
C ASP A 87 20.19 -5.11 -2.28
N LEU A 88 20.14 -4.30 -1.21
CA LEU A 88 21.11 -4.36 -0.11
C LEU A 88 21.07 -5.72 0.62
N LEU A 89 19.89 -6.30 0.81
CA LEU A 89 19.74 -7.60 1.45
C LEU A 89 20.20 -8.76 0.55
N GLY A 90 20.26 -8.56 -0.76
CA GLY A 90 20.74 -9.56 -1.72
C GLY A 90 19.84 -10.80 -1.81
N GLN A 91 18.56 -10.67 -1.44
CA GLN A 91 17.58 -11.76 -1.37
C GLN A 91 16.38 -11.55 -2.31
N GLU A 92 16.61 -10.88 -3.44
CA GLU A 92 15.57 -10.42 -4.38
C GLU A 92 14.61 -11.50 -4.90
N LYS A 93 14.90 -12.80 -4.74
CA LYS A 93 14.03 -13.91 -5.17
C LYS A 93 13.71 -14.93 -4.06
N ASN A 94 13.96 -14.56 -2.81
CA ASN A 94 13.65 -15.37 -1.64
C ASN A 94 12.58 -14.69 -0.78
N MET A 95 11.96 -15.46 0.11
CA MET A 95 11.11 -14.89 1.16
C MET A 95 11.97 -14.04 2.10
N THR A 96 11.86 -12.72 1.97
CA THR A 96 12.77 -11.76 2.61
C THR A 96 12.04 -10.91 3.63
N LEU A 97 12.43 -11.01 4.90
CA LEU A 97 11.92 -10.15 5.97
C LEU A 97 12.41 -8.72 5.74
N VAL A 98 11.48 -7.78 5.58
CA VAL A 98 11.80 -6.37 5.34
C VAL A 98 11.34 -5.44 6.46
N GLY A 99 10.53 -5.91 7.40
CA GLY A 99 10.05 -5.07 8.49
C GLY A 99 9.16 -5.77 9.50
N TRP A 100 8.61 -4.98 10.40
CA TRP A 100 7.68 -5.39 11.43
C TRP A 100 6.48 -4.44 11.44
N ALA A 101 5.28 -5.01 11.44
CA ALA A 101 4.05 -4.27 11.62
C ALA A 101 3.88 -3.88 13.09
N SER A 102 3.11 -2.81 13.32
CA SER A 102 2.89 -2.27 14.66
C SER A 102 2.15 -3.22 15.61
N ASP A 103 1.46 -4.24 15.06
CA ASP A 103 0.82 -5.32 15.79
C ASP A 103 1.73 -6.54 16.06
N GLY A 104 3.03 -6.40 15.75
CA GLY A 104 4.06 -7.39 16.02
C GLY A 104 4.23 -8.48 14.97
N PHE A 105 3.43 -8.49 13.89
CA PHE A 105 3.62 -9.47 12.81
C PHE A 105 4.73 -9.05 11.83
N PRO A 106 5.49 -10.02 11.28
CA PRO A 106 6.56 -9.74 10.34
C PRO A 106 6.01 -9.27 8.98
N VAL A 107 6.83 -8.50 8.28
CA VAL A 107 6.55 -7.99 6.93
C VAL A 107 7.58 -8.55 5.96
N TYR A 108 7.10 -9.19 4.88
CA TYR A 108 7.95 -9.76 3.83
C TYR A 108 7.73 -9.07 2.48
N ALA A 109 8.75 -9.06 1.63
CA ALA A 109 8.65 -8.53 0.28
C ALA A 109 8.29 -9.64 -0.73
N LYS A 110 7.26 -9.37 -1.56
CA LYS A 110 6.68 -10.06 -2.74
C LYS A 110 6.82 -11.57 -2.92
N TYR A 111 7.98 -12.16 -2.64
CA TYR A 111 8.25 -13.58 -2.75
C TYR A 111 7.87 -14.35 -1.49
N SER A 112 7.20 -15.49 -1.67
CA SER A 112 6.95 -16.45 -0.60
C SER A 112 6.67 -17.84 -1.18
N TYR A 113 6.52 -18.83 -0.30
CA TYR A 113 6.21 -20.21 -0.65
C TYR A 113 4.89 -20.33 -1.44
N THR A 114 4.86 -21.18 -2.45
CA THR A 114 3.66 -21.42 -3.26
C THR A 114 2.58 -22.10 -2.43
N ASP A 115 2.97 -23.09 -1.61
CA ASP A 115 2.15 -23.60 -0.53
C ASP A 115 2.57 -22.90 0.77
N ALA A 116 1.62 -22.16 1.37
CA ALA A 116 1.90 -21.36 2.56
C ALA A 116 2.36 -22.19 3.76
N ASN A 117 2.08 -23.49 3.81
CA ASN A 117 2.42 -24.36 4.94
C ASN A 117 3.63 -25.28 4.66
N ASP A 118 4.27 -25.16 3.49
CA ASP A 118 5.39 -26.01 3.10
C ASP A 118 6.61 -25.16 2.68
N SER A 119 7.61 -25.12 3.56
CA SER A 119 8.87 -24.42 3.36
C SER A 119 9.77 -25.06 2.31
N SER A 120 9.42 -26.27 1.83
CA SER A 120 10.09 -26.93 0.70
C SER A 120 9.43 -26.63 -0.65
N SER A 121 8.26 -25.98 -0.65
CA SER A 121 7.58 -25.59 -1.88
C SER A 121 8.34 -24.49 -2.62
N THR A 122 8.10 -24.39 -3.92
CA THR A 122 8.72 -23.37 -4.76
C THR A 122 8.32 -21.97 -4.32
N ILE A 123 9.22 -21.00 -4.44
CA ILE A 123 8.93 -19.59 -4.19
C ILE A 123 8.29 -18.95 -5.43
N LYS A 124 7.27 -18.11 -5.21
CA LYS A 124 6.61 -17.31 -6.25
C LYS A 124 6.35 -15.88 -5.76
N ILE A 125 6.05 -14.98 -6.69
CA ILE A 125 5.50 -13.66 -6.37
C ILE A 125 4.05 -13.87 -5.93
N LEU A 126 3.70 -13.43 -4.72
CA LEU A 126 2.34 -13.46 -4.21
C LEU A 126 1.51 -12.33 -4.82
N LYS A 127 0.24 -12.62 -5.11
CA LYS A 127 -0.71 -11.66 -5.65
C LYS A 127 -1.71 -11.20 -4.59
N PRO A 128 -1.97 -9.89 -4.44
CA PRO A 128 -3.10 -9.41 -3.65
C PRO A 128 -4.43 -9.96 -4.16
N SER A 129 -5.40 -10.15 -3.26
CA SER A 129 -6.80 -10.46 -3.64
C SER A 129 -7.63 -9.19 -3.90
N TRP A 130 -6.98 -8.13 -4.38
CA TRP A 130 -7.61 -6.86 -4.75
C TRP A 130 -7.60 -6.70 -6.26
N LYS A 131 -8.71 -6.21 -6.82
CA LYS A 131 -8.87 -6.03 -8.25
C LYS A 131 -9.29 -4.62 -8.58
N LEU A 132 -8.81 -4.12 -9.71
CA LEU A 132 -9.33 -2.90 -10.29
C LEU A 132 -10.76 -3.15 -10.79
N LYS A 133 -11.69 -2.29 -10.37
CA LYS A 133 -13.07 -2.30 -10.84
C LYS A 133 -13.12 -1.99 -12.33
N THR A 134 -14.15 -2.49 -13.01
CA THR A 134 -14.40 -2.18 -14.43
C THR A 134 -15.18 -0.88 -14.63
N THR A 135 -15.89 -0.43 -13.60
CA THR A 135 -16.70 0.79 -13.60
C THR A 135 -16.45 1.57 -12.31
N GLY A 136 -16.31 2.89 -12.43
CA GLY A 136 -16.16 3.76 -11.26
C GLY A 136 -17.45 3.88 -10.46
N ASP A 137 -17.31 4.05 -9.15
CA ASP A 137 -18.44 4.25 -8.24
C ASP A 137 -19.18 5.58 -8.51
N ALA A 138 -20.43 5.68 -8.07
CA ALA A 138 -21.24 6.89 -8.26
C ALA A 138 -20.61 8.14 -7.61
N GLY A 139 -20.44 9.20 -8.40
CA GLY A 139 -19.80 10.44 -7.99
C GLY A 139 -18.27 10.44 -8.15
N ARG A 140 -17.67 9.34 -8.63
CA ARG A 140 -16.23 9.30 -8.92
C ARG A 140 -15.90 10.32 -10.02
N PRO A 141 -14.98 11.27 -9.78
CA PRO A 141 -14.54 12.18 -10.83
C PRO A 141 -13.69 11.41 -11.85
N ASP A 142 -14.00 11.59 -13.13
CA ASP A 142 -13.21 11.06 -14.26
C ASP A 142 -12.29 12.11 -14.88
N LYS A 143 -12.31 13.33 -14.33
CA LYS A 143 -11.56 14.49 -14.81
C LYS A 143 -11.01 15.30 -13.64
N LEU A 144 -9.71 15.61 -13.69
CA LEU A 144 -9.04 16.54 -12.78
C LEU A 144 -9.30 17.96 -13.27
N THR A 145 -10.23 18.65 -12.62
CA THR A 145 -10.63 20.01 -13.01
C THR A 145 -9.74 21.06 -12.34
N VAL A 146 -9.44 20.85 -11.06
CA VAL A 146 -8.60 21.74 -10.26
C VAL A 146 -7.67 20.90 -9.40
N LEU A 147 -6.38 21.22 -9.39
CA LEU A 147 -5.43 20.71 -8.41
C LEU A 147 -4.98 21.87 -7.52
N LEU A 148 -5.35 21.81 -6.24
CA LEU A 148 -5.02 22.83 -5.26
C LEU A 148 -3.52 22.83 -4.97
N GLY A 149 -2.95 24.04 -5.00
CA GLY A 149 -1.55 24.23 -4.63
C GLY A 149 -1.38 24.36 -3.12
N PRO A 150 -0.15 24.19 -2.59
CA PRO A 150 0.15 24.56 -1.22
C PRO A 150 -0.10 26.07 -1.00
N PRO A 151 -0.28 26.50 0.26
CA PRO A 151 -0.54 27.91 0.59
C PRO A 151 0.49 28.84 -0.08
N GLY A 152 0.00 29.75 -0.92
CA GLY A 152 0.82 30.74 -1.64
C GLY A 152 1.33 30.32 -3.02
N ALA A 153 1.15 29.06 -3.45
CA ALA A 153 1.55 28.60 -4.79
C ALA A 153 0.48 28.80 -5.87
N GLY A 154 -0.79 28.95 -5.47
CA GLY A 154 -1.94 29.05 -6.38
C GLY A 154 -2.41 27.69 -6.91
N ASP A 155 -3.66 27.66 -7.39
CA ASP A 155 -4.28 26.44 -7.91
C ASP A 155 -3.97 26.25 -9.41
N SER A 156 -3.98 25.00 -9.86
CA SER A 156 -3.84 24.65 -11.28
C SER A 156 -5.12 24.03 -11.84
N TYR A 157 -5.33 24.17 -13.16
CA TYR A 157 -6.57 23.80 -13.85
C TYR A 157 -6.29 22.87 -15.05
N PRO A 158 -5.74 21.67 -14.82
CA PRO A 158 -5.18 20.83 -15.88
C PRO A 158 -6.24 20.29 -16.84
N ASN A 159 -7.49 20.09 -16.38
CA ASN A 159 -8.59 19.57 -17.19
C ASN A 159 -8.27 18.22 -17.87
N THR A 160 -7.55 17.35 -17.18
CA THR A 160 -7.09 16.03 -17.67
C THR A 160 -7.96 14.89 -17.16
N SER A 161 -7.93 13.74 -17.85
CA SER A 161 -8.67 12.53 -17.42
C SER A 161 -8.04 11.91 -16.16
N ILE A 162 -8.88 11.30 -15.31
CA ILE A 162 -8.51 10.47 -14.16
C ILE A 162 -8.92 9.01 -14.48
N PRO A 163 -8.01 8.18 -15.03
CA PRO A 163 -8.27 6.76 -15.28
C PRO A 163 -8.59 6.01 -13.99
N LEU A 164 -9.28 4.87 -14.10
CA LEU A 164 -9.44 3.92 -12.99
C LEU A 164 -8.07 3.45 -12.49
N GLY A 165 -7.94 3.35 -11.18
CA GLY A 165 -6.70 2.99 -10.48
C GLY A 165 -6.04 4.19 -9.79
N ALA A 166 -6.57 5.40 -10.02
CA ALA A 166 -6.11 6.60 -9.36
C ALA A 166 -6.56 6.72 -7.90
N PHE A 167 -7.67 6.06 -7.56
CA PHE A 167 -8.24 6.13 -6.21
C PHE A 167 -8.27 4.77 -5.52
N THR A 168 -8.13 4.74 -4.19
CA THR A 168 -8.32 3.52 -3.37
C THR A 168 -9.67 2.87 -3.67
N GLN A 169 -10.71 3.69 -3.88
CA GLN A 169 -12.08 3.24 -4.14
C GLN A 169 -12.26 2.62 -5.53
N ASP A 170 -11.27 2.74 -6.42
CA ASP A 170 -11.28 2.07 -7.73
C ASP A 170 -10.98 0.58 -7.61
N PHE A 171 -10.55 0.12 -6.44
CA PHE A 171 -10.24 -1.28 -6.17
C PHE A 171 -11.31 -1.94 -5.29
N GLU A 172 -11.51 -3.23 -5.49
CA GLU A 172 -12.37 -4.06 -4.68
C GLU A 172 -11.64 -5.32 -4.21
N TYR A 173 -11.89 -5.71 -2.96
CA TYR A 173 -11.39 -6.96 -2.42
C TYR A 173 -12.28 -8.11 -2.92
N VAL A 174 -11.65 -9.13 -3.49
CA VAL A 174 -12.31 -10.34 -3.98
C VAL A 174 -11.60 -11.54 -3.38
N GLU A 175 -12.17 -12.10 -2.31
CA GLU A 175 -11.61 -13.23 -1.58
C GLU A 175 -11.21 -14.38 -2.51
N GLY A 176 -10.01 -14.94 -2.28
CA GLY A 176 -9.47 -16.05 -3.05
C GLY A 176 -9.08 -15.72 -4.50
N SER A 177 -9.11 -14.45 -4.90
CA SER A 177 -8.70 -14.06 -6.26
C SER A 177 -7.19 -13.92 -6.44
N GLY A 178 -6.46 -13.74 -5.34
CA GLY A 178 -5.01 -13.83 -5.25
C GLY A 178 -4.60 -14.76 -4.11
N ASP A 179 -3.41 -14.53 -3.58
CA ASP A 179 -2.78 -15.31 -2.50
C ASP A 179 -2.96 -14.70 -1.11
N LEU A 180 -3.39 -13.43 -1.05
CA LEU A 180 -3.38 -12.62 0.17
C LEU A 180 -4.79 -12.22 0.61
N ASP A 181 -4.95 -12.00 1.90
CA ASP A 181 -6.20 -11.54 2.50
C ASP A 181 -6.41 -10.02 2.30
N GLN A 182 -7.50 -9.51 2.90
CA GLN A 182 -7.88 -8.11 2.76
C GLN A 182 -6.82 -7.12 3.30
N CYS A 183 -6.03 -7.53 4.29
CA CYS A 183 -4.92 -6.73 4.83
C CYS A 183 -3.60 -6.99 4.10
N ASN A 184 -3.63 -7.61 2.92
CA ASN A 184 -2.45 -7.92 2.13
C ASN A 184 -1.46 -8.84 2.86
N GLY A 185 -1.96 -9.76 3.69
CA GLY A 185 -1.14 -10.77 4.37
C GLY A 185 -1.72 -12.17 4.23
N ARG A 186 -1.05 -13.14 4.86
CA ARG A 186 -1.53 -14.52 4.99
C ARG A 186 -0.88 -15.23 6.18
N PHE A 187 -1.42 -16.37 6.57
CA PHE A 187 -0.79 -17.27 7.54
C PHE A 187 0.04 -18.33 6.81
N GLY A 188 1.22 -18.64 7.32
CA GLY A 188 2.06 -19.70 6.78
C GLY A 188 3.45 -19.76 7.41
N VAL A 189 4.25 -20.73 6.98
CA VAL A 189 5.65 -20.86 7.41
C VAL A 189 6.53 -19.80 6.78
N THR A 190 7.56 -19.39 7.51
CA THR A 190 8.60 -18.45 7.05
C THR A 190 9.98 -18.93 7.50
N PRO A 191 11.08 -18.38 6.98
CA PRO A 191 12.43 -18.74 7.46
C PRO A 191 12.62 -18.52 8.97
N GLU A 192 12.04 -17.45 9.51
CA GLU A 192 12.13 -17.10 10.94
C GLU A 192 11.09 -17.82 11.81
N PHE A 193 9.96 -18.22 11.20
CA PHE A 193 8.81 -18.81 11.89
C PHE A 193 8.40 -20.13 11.22
N PRO A 194 9.15 -21.23 11.44
CA PRO A 194 8.91 -22.52 10.78
C PRO A 194 7.64 -23.22 11.28
N GLU A 195 7.10 -22.83 12.44
CA GLU A 195 5.80 -23.33 12.96
C GLU A 195 4.59 -22.58 12.37
N GLY A 196 4.83 -21.55 11.57
CA GLY A 196 3.80 -20.73 10.97
C GLY A 196 3.47 -19.48 11.78
N ILE A 197 3.25 -18.37 11.07
CA ILE A 197 2.83 -17.10 11.63
C ILE A 197 1.96 -16.37 10.61
N TYR A 198 1.12 -15.45 11.05
CA TYR A 198 0.55 -14.46 10.15
C TYR A 198 1.61 -13.43 9.76
N TYR A 199 1.66 -13.04 8.50
CA TYR A 199 2.59 -12.04 8.00
C TYR A 199 1.97 -11.17 6.92
N TYR A 200 2.41 -9.91 6.86
CA TYR A 200 2.02 -8.99 5.81
C TYR A 200 3.00 -9.05 4.65
N MET A 201 2.51 -8.72 3.45
CA MET A 201 3.34 -8.63 2.25
C MET A 201 3.38 -7.20 1.72
N VAL A 202 4.57 -6.77 1.35
CA VAL A 202 4.75 -5.69 0.37
C VAL A 202 4.67 -6.32 -1.02
N THR A 203 3.87 -5.74 -1.93
CA THR A 203 3.57 -6.30 -3.26
C THR A 203 3.75 -5.25 -4.36
N ASP A 204 3.96 -5.69 -5.59
CA ASP A 204 4.07 -4.80 -6.76
C ASP A 204 2.69 -4.30 -7.27
N GLU A 205 1.60 -4.79 -6.68
CA GLU A 205 0.22 -4.46 -7.03
C GLU A 205 -0.53 -3.90 -5.82
N PHE A 206 -1.58 -3.11 -6.08
CA PHE A 206 -2.46 -2.54 -5.07
C PHE A 206 -2.93 -3.64 -4.07
N PRO A 207 -2.85 -3.39 -2.75
CA PRO A 207 -2.64 -2.10 -2.09
C PRO A 207 -1.17 -1.70 -1.87
N TYR A 208 -0.22 -2.39 -2.50
CA TYR A 208 1.25 -2.25 -2.38
C TYR A 208 1.81 -2.63 -1.01
N PHE A 209 1.10 -2.24 0.05
CA PHE A 209 1.29 -2.73 1.40
C PHE A 209 -0.04 -2.68 2.16
N SER A 210 -0.07 -3.27 3.35
CA SER A 210 -1.27 -3.37 4.18
C SER A 210 -1.97 -2.02 4.42
N ARG A 211 -3.29 -2.06 4.57
CA ARG A 211 -4.14 -0.94 5.01
C ARG A 211 -4.86 -1.24 6.34
N CYS A 212 -4.58 -2.38 6.95
CA CYS A 212 -5.17 -2.82 8.20
C CYS A 212 -4.27 -3.77 9.00
N LEU A 213 -4.43 -3.77 10.31
CA LEU A 213 -3.72 -4.68 11.21
C LEU A 213 -4.66 -5.73 11.80
N LYS A 214 -4.20 -6.97 11.93
CA LYS A 214 -4.95 -8.12 12.44
C LYS A 214 -4.55 -8.54 13.84
N GLY A 215 -3.42 -8.08 14.35
CA GLY A 215 -2.96 -8.32 15.71
C GLY A 215 -3.41 -7.27 16.71
N ASP A 216 -2.98 -7.42 17.96
CA ASP A 216 -3.14 -6.42 19.02
C ASP A 216 -2.08 -5.32 18.87
N PHE A 217 -2.47 -4.04 18.94
CA PHE A 217 -1.58 -2.88 18.84
C PHE A 217 -2.09 -1.69 19.67
#